data_AF-A0A452YFT9-F1
#
_entry.id   AF-A0A452YFT9-F1
#
_cell.length_a   1.000
_cell.length_b   1.000
_cell.length_c   1.000
_cell.angle_alpha   90.00
_cell.angle_beta   90.00
_cell.angle_gamma   90.00
#
_symmetry.space_group_name_H-M   'P 1'
#
loop_
_entity.id
_entity.type
_entity.pdbx_description
1 polymer ?
#
loop_
_entity_poly.entity_id
_entity_poly.type
_entity_poly.pdbx_seq_one_letter_code
_entity_poly.pdbx_strand_id
1 'polypeptide(L)'
;LNQVSSRVEYPEDFHTFSEEDRRDFRYARYAVSDVLLDATDVLGGDSTLKILFMKLIQACGSGAEQNQNWQPLEAALFCIQAIAKSVSIEEKEILPQVMPLLPRFPHQEQLLQTVCSTIGAFSKWIDAAPAELPILPPLVDILNKGMSTSEDTAAAASVAFKYICEDCRGKFSGSLDGLFQIYHVAISGVGGYKVSSEDSLHLVEALSVVITTLPQDHARRALELICMPIINSLQEIIQQGESALQQVPARHLTVHIDRLSTIFSNVKLPEVVAEAVNRYWPTLKIIFDHRAWDTRTME
;
A
#
# COMPACT_ATOMS: atom_id res chain seq x y z
N LEU A 1 10.77 11.12 -25.49
CA LEU A 1 11.27 10.71 -24.16
C LEU A 1 12.07 11.80 -23.43
N ASN A 2 13.13 12.38 -24.02
CA ASN A 2 14.00 13.34 -23.30
C ASN A 2 13.31 14.59 -22.73
N GLN A 3 12.16 15.02 -23.27
CA GLN A 3 11.37 16.16 -22.76
C GLN A 3 10.17 15.73 -21.90
N VAL A 4 9.90 14.43 -21.75
CA VAL A 4 8.72 13.91 -21.03
C VAL A 4 8.89 14.14 -19.54
N SER A 5 10.07 13.81 -18.98
CA SER A 5 10.35 13.98 -17.56
C SER A 5 10.21 15.45 -17.11
N SER A 6 10.67 16.42 -17.92
CA SER A 6 10.53 17.85 -17.58
C SER A 6 9.08 18.36 -17.63
N ARG A 7 8.14 17.61 -18.24
CA ARG A 7 6.71 17.99 -18.30
C ARG A 7 5.90 17.46 -17.13
N VAL A 8 6.44 16.47 -16.41
CA VAL A 8 5.81 15.88 -15.22
C VAL A 8 6.52 16.27 -13.93
N GLU A 9 7.56 17.08 -14.04
CA GLU A 9 8.32 17.60 -12.91
C GLU A 9 7.48 18.55 -12.08
N TYR A 10 7.53 18.36 -10.76
CA TYR A 10 6.87 19.27 -9.83
C TYR A 10 7.46 20.68 -9.96
N PRO A 11 6.63 21.73 -10.05
CA PRO A 11 7.12 23.10 -10.05
C PRO A 11 7.66 23.49 -8.66
N GLU A 12 8.62 24.43 -8.61
CA GLU A 12 9.24 24.87 -7.35
C GLU A 12 8.23 25.46 -6.36
N ASP A 13 7.22 26.15 -6.89
CA ASP A 13 6.13 26.77 -6.16
C ASP A 13 4.92 25.85 -5.96
N PHE A 14 5.05 24.53 -6.19
CA PHE A 14 3.95 23.56 -6.03
C PHE A 14 3.23 23.66 -4.67
N HIS A 15 3.96 24.01 -3.61
CA HIS A 15 3.40 24.19 -2.28
C HIS A 15 2.36 25.33 -2.20
N THR A 16 2.43 26.30 -3.12
CA THR A 16 1.50 27.44 -3.23
C THR A 16 0.26 27.15 -4.06
N PHE A 17 0.22 26.02 -4.77
CA PHE A 17 -0.87 25.69 -5.69
C PHE A 17 -2.19 25.53 -4.94
N SER A 18 -3.27 26.01 -5.56
CA SER A 18 -4.62 25.72 -5.10
C SER A 18 -4.97 24.25 -5.33
N GLU A 19 -6.04 23.76 -4.71
CA GLU A 19 -6.53 22.40 -4.94
C GLU A 19 -6.92 22.15 -6.40
N GLU A 20 -7.40 23.19 -7.10
CA GLU A 20 -7.69 23.12 -8.54
C GLU A 20 -6.40 23.00 -9.36
N ASP A 21 -5.39 23.83 -9.10
CA ASP A 21 -4.10 23.76 -9.80
C ASP A 21 -3.40 22.42 -9.57
N ARG A 22 -3.46 21.89 -8.34
CA ARG A 22 -2.93 20.55 -8.01
C ARG A 22 -3.64 19.45 -8.79
N ARG A 23 -4.96 19.56 -8.94
CA ARG A 23 -5.76 18.62 -9.72
C ARG A 23 -5.41 18.71 -11.21
N ASP A 24 -5.28 19.90 -11.75
CA ASP A 24 -4.93 20.13 -13.15
C ASP A 24 -3.51 19.64 -13.46
N PHE A 25 -2.56 19.86 -12.54
CA PHE A 25 -1.22 19.30 -12.63
C PHE A 25 -1.24 17.76 -12.65
N ARG A 26 -2.03 17.11 -11.79
CA ARG A 26 -2.21 15.64 -11.82
C ARG A 26 -2.76 15.17 -13.17
N TYR A 27 -3.76 15.84 -13.73
CA TYR A 27 -4.30 15.49 -15.06
C TYR A 27 -3.25 15.64 -16.17
N ALA A 28 -2.46 16.71 -16.13
CA ALA A 28 -1.36 16.89 -17.08
C ALA A 28 -0.34 15.75 -16.97
N ARG A 29 0.01 15.31 -15.76
CA ARG A 29 0.90 14.16 -15.55
C ARG A 29 0.34 12.86 -16.12
N TYR A 30 -0.97 12.61 -15.98
CA TYR A 30 -1.60 11.44 -16.58
C TYR A 30 -1.59 11.49 -18.11
N ALA A 31 -1.93 12.62 -18.72
CA ALA A 31 -1.86 12.79 -20.16
C ALA A 31 -0.43 12.57 -20.70
N VAL A 32 0.59 13.03 -19.98
CA VAL A 32 1.99 12.78 -20.36
C VAL A 32 2.38 11.31 -20.16
N SER A 33 1.81 10.62 -19.16
CA SER A 33 2.00 9.18 -18.95
C SER A 33 1.40 8.36 -20.08
N ASP A 34 0.22 8.73 -20.58
CA ASP A 34 -0.42 8.07 -21.73
C ASP A 34 0.45 8.18 -22.98
N VAL A 35 0.99 9.38 -23.26
CA VAL A 35 1.94 9.58 -24.37
C VAL A 35 3.23 8.79 -24.17
N LEU A 36 3.70 8.64 -22.93
CA LEU A 36 4.85 7.81 -22.60
C LEU A 36 4.56 6.33 -22.85
N LEU A 37 3.36 5.85 -22.55
CA LEU A 37 2.92 4.49 -22.84
C LEU A 37 2.85 4.24 -24.35
N ASP A 38 2.25 5.14 -25.13
CA ASP A 38 2.23 5.05 -26.60
C ASP A 38 3.65 4.96 -27.18
N ALA A 39 4.58 5.76 -26.66
CA ALA A 39 5.98 5.69 -27.06
C ALA A 39 6.65 4.38 -26.63
N THR A 40 6.28 3.85 -25.47
CA THR A 40 6.78 2.58 -24.92
C THR A 40 6.31 1.40 -25.77
N ASP A 41 5.08 1.43 -26.28
CA ASP A 41 4.54 0.39 -27.16
C ASP A 41 5.31 0.30 -28.49
N VAL A 42 5.86 1.42 -28.97
CA VAL A 42 6.69 1.46 -30.18
C VAL A 42 8.15 1.05 -29.90
N LEU A 43 8.73 1.50 -28.79
CA LEU A 43 10.15 1.31 -28.47
C LEU A 43 10.45 0.01 -27.72
N GLY A 44 9.43 -0.58 -27.08
CA GLY A 44 9.53 -1.63 -26.09
C GLY A 44 9.76 -1.11 -24.66
N GLY A 45 9.23 -1.84 -23.69
CA GLY A 45 9.32 -1.55 -22.26
C GLY A 45 10.74 -1.42 -21.75
N ASP A 46 11.56 -2.47 -21.93
CA ASP A 46 12.93 -2.51 -21.43
C ASP A 46 13.83 -1.44 -22.08
N SER A 47 13.64 -1.15 -23.37
CA SER A 47 14.33 -0.06 -24.06
C SER A 47 13.96 1.30 -23.47
N THR A 48 12.67 1.53 -23.22
CA THR A 48 12.19 2.78 -22.61
C THR A 48 12.70 2.92 -21.18
N LEU A 49 12.69 1.82 -20.40
CA LEU A 49 13.22 1.77 -19.05
C LEU A 49 14.70 2.19 -19.01
N LYS A 50 15.54 1.72 -19.93
CA LYS A 50 16.95 2.13 -20.03
C LYS A 50 17.11 3.64 -20.22
N ILE A 51 16.28 4.24 -21.08
CA ILE A 51 16.31 5.69 -21.34
C ILE A 51 15.90 6.47 -20.09
N LEU A 52 14.83 6.03 -19.41
CA LEU A 52 14.35 6.67 -18.19
C LEU A 52 15.32 6.50 -17.01
N PHE A 53 16.01 5.36 -16.93
CA PHE A 53 17.04 5.12 -15.92
C PHE A 53 18.23 6.07 -16.06
N MET A 54 18.66 6.38 -17.28
CA MET A 54 19.69 7.42 -17.49
C MET A 54 19.26 8.78 -16.94
N LYS A 55 17.96 9.12 -17.05
CA LYS A 55 17.41 10.35 -16.45
C LYS A 55 17.39 10.29 -14.92
N LEU A 56 17.03 9.13 -14.36
CA LEU A 56 17.06 8.91 -12.92
C LEU A 56 18.47 9.10 -12.34
N ILE A 57 19.48 8.47 -12.95
CA ILE A 57 20.88 8.60 -12.52
C ILE A 57 21.39 10.03 -12.69
N GLN A 58 21.03 10.70 -13.78
CA GLN A 58 21.36 12.12 -13.98
C GLN A 58 20.81 12.99 -12.84
N ALA A 59 19.56 12.75 -12.42
CA ALA A 59 18.93 13.45 -11.31
C ALA A 59 19.54 13.09 -9.94
N CYS A 60 19.98 11.85 -9.74
CA CYS A 60 20.71 11.45 -8.54
C CYS A 60 22.09 12.14 -8.42
N GLY A 61 22.77 12.38 -9.54
CA GLY A 61 24.12 12.96 -9.57
C GLY A 61 24.17 14.48 -9.38
N SER A 62 23.04 15.17 -9.50
CA SER A 62 22.98 16.64 -9.54
C SER A 62 22.86 17.34 -8.16
N GLY A 63 23.09 16.70 -7.02
CA GLY A 63 22.94 17.39 -5.73
C GLY A 63 23.64 16.74 -4.53
N ALA A 64 24.75 17.35 -4.11
CA ALA A 64 25.40 17.11 -2.81
C ALA A 64 24.69 17.84 -1.64
N GLU A 65 23.57 18.53 -1.89
CA GLU A 65 22.74 19.17 -0.87
C GLU A 65 21.38 18.45 -0.81
N GLN A 66 21.18 17.69 0.27
CA GLN A 66 20.26 16.56 0.36
C GLN A 66 18.75 16.88 0.27
N ASN A 67 18.33 18.14 0.09
CA ASN A 67 16.91 18.52 0.16
C ASN A 67 16.37 19.39 -1.01
N GLN A 68 17.20 19.88 -1.94
CA GLN A 68 16.69 20.83 -2.96
C GLN A 68 16.36 20.23 -4.34
N ASN A 69 16.89 19.05 -4.71
CA ASN A 69 16.77 18.52 -6.08
C ASN A 69 15.90 17.26 -6.17
N TRP A 70 14.79 17.20 -5.44
CA TRP A 70 13.91 16.03 -5.44
C TRP A 70 12.96 15.98 -6.64
N GLN A 71 12.65 17.12 -7.27
CA GLN A 71 11.65 17.24 -8.34
C GLN A 71 12.10 16.50 -9.62
N PRO A 72 13.33 16.70 -10.15
CA PRO A 72 13.78 15.95 -11.33
C PRO A 72 13.90 14.44 -11.04
N LEU A 73 14.27 14.10 -9.80
CA LEU A 73 14.39 12.71 -9.34
C LEU A 73 13.03 12.03 -9.29
N GLU A 74 12.04 12.69 -8.70
CA GLU A 74 10.65 12.24 -8.64
C GLU A 74 10.08 12.10 -10.05
N ALA A 75 10.30 13.08 -10.93
CA ALA A 75 9.79 13.09 -12.29
C ALA A 75 10.29 11.88 -13.10
N ALA A 76 11.58 11.56 -12.97
CA ALA A 76 12.18 10.40 -13.61
C ALA A 76 11.59 9.10 -13.04
N LEU A 77 11.43 9.00 -11.73
CA LEU A 77 10.85 7.82 -11.08
C LEU A 77 9.37 7.62 -11.46
N PHE A 78 8.59 8.69 -11.52
CA PHE A 78 7.20 8.67 -11.97
C PHE A 78 7.08 8.14 -13.40
N CYS A 79 7.97 8.54 -14.30
CA CYS A 79 8.00 7.99 -15.66
C CYS A 79 8.31 6.48 -15.67
N ILE A 80 9.25 6.03 -14.81
CA ILE A 80 9.58 4.60 -14.67
C ILE A 80 8.36 3.82 -14.13
N GLN A 81 7.68 4.37 -13.12
CA GLN A 81 6.45 3.80 -12.58
C GLN A 81 5.35 3.70 -13.64
N ALA A 82 5.18 4.73 -14.47
CA ALA A 82 4.12 4.77 -15.49
C ALA A 82 4.22 3.60 -16.49
N ILE A 83 5.44 3.19 -16.85
CA ILE A 83 5.68 2.11 -17.81
C ILE A 83 5.78 0.72 -17.16
N ALA A 84 5.57 0.59 -15.85
CA ALA A 84 5.87 -0.64 -15.12
C ALA A 84 5.20 -1.90 -15.70
N LYS A 85 3.97 -1.76 -16.22
CA LYS A 85 3.23 -2.87 -16.86
C LYS A 85 3.83 -3.34 -18.19
N SER A 86 4.60 -2.49 -18.86
CA SER A 86 5.24 -2.78 -20.15
C SER A 86 6.65 -3.36 -19.98
N VAL A 87 7.22 -3.31 -18.77
CA VAL A 87 8.55 -3.85 -18.45
C VAL A 87 8.46 -5.34 -18.16
N SER A 88 9.45 -6.11 -18.64
CA SER A 88 9.51 -7.55 -18.38
C SER A 88 9.69 -7.87 -16.88
N ILE A 89 8.98 -8.89 -16.39
CA ILE A 89 9.21 -9.45 -15.04
C ILE A 89 10.62 -10.07 -14.92
N GLU A 90 11.22 -10.43 -16.06
CA GLU A 90 12.57 -11.01 -16.13
C GLU A 90 13.66 -9.97 -16.42
N GLU A 91 13.36 -8.68 -16.32
CA GLU A 91 14.34 -7.60 -16.53
C GLU A 91 15.47 -7.71 -15.49
N LYS A 92 16.74 -7.71 -15.95
CA LYS A 92 17.92 -8.06 -15.12
C LYS A 92 19.02 -7.00 -15.17
N GLU A 93 18.86 -5.96 -15.96
CA GLU A 93 19.88 -4.95 -16.16
C GLU A 93 19.58 -3.72 -15.31
N ILE A 94 18.36 -3.18 -15.35
CA ILE A 94 18.03 -1.86 -14.83
C ILE A 94 17.35 -1.90 -13.47
N LEU A 95 16.30 -2.71 -13.30
CA LEU A 95 15.56 -2.83 -12.04
C LEU A 95 16.42 -3.30 -10.85
N PRO A 96 17.41 -4.21 -11.02
CA PRO A 96 18.37 -4.51 -9.95
C PRO A 96 19.22 -3.32 -9.51
N GLN A 97 19.36 -2.29 -10.36
CA GLN A 97 20.03 -1.04 -10.02
C GLN A 97 19.07 -0.01 -9.43
N VAL A 98 17.81 0.04 -9.89
CA VAL A 98 16.79 0.99 -9.40
C VAL A 98 16.36 0.67 -7.97
N MET A 99 16.03 -0.59 -7.66
CA MET A 99 15.44 -0.92 -6.34
C MET A 99 16.34 -0.58 -5.14
N PRO A 100 17.67 -0.84 -5.19
CA PRO A 100 18.57 -0.44 -4.10
C PRO A 100 18.77 1.07 -3.94
N LEU A 101 18.37 1.89 -4.92
CA LEU A 101 18.45 3.35 -4.84
C LEU A 101 17.28 3.94 -4.05
N LEU A 102 16.10 3.32 -4.08
CA LEU A 102 14.88 3.86 -3.47
C LEU A 102 15.05 4.21 -1.97
N PRO A 103 15.69 3.38 -1.12
CA PRO A 103 15.89 3.73 0.29
C PRO A 103 16.81 4.92 0.53
N ARG A 104 17.60 5.31 -0.49
CA ARG A 104 18.61 6.38 -0.40
C ARG A 104 18.08 7.73 -0.87
N PHE A 105 16.85 7.78 -1.35
CA PHE A 105 16.26 9.02 -1.86
C PHE A 105 15.96 10.03 -0.75
N PRO A 106 16.01 11.34 -1.05
CA PRO A 106 15.68 12.40 -0.11
C PRO A 106 14.33 12.21 0.57
N HIS A 107 14.21 12.75 1.79
CA HIS A 107 12.99 12.70 2.57
C HIS A 107 12.03 13.82 2.18
N GLN A 108 11.41 13.68 1.02
CA GLN A 108 10.35 14.55 0.53
C GLN A 108 9.05 13.76 0.36
N GLU A 109 7.91 14.34 0.78
CA GLU A 109 6.60 13.69 0.76
C GLU A 109 6.16 13.22 -0.63
N GLN A 110 6.20 14.10 -1.63
CA GLN A 110 5.78 13.76 -3.01
C GLN A 110 6.68 12.67 -3.61
N LEU A 111 7.99 12.74 -3.36
CA LEU A 111 8.92 11.70 -3.79
C LEU A 111 8.64 10.38 -3.09
N LEU A 112 8.37 10.39 -1.78
CA LEU A 112 8.02 9.18 -1.02
C LEU A 112 6.74 8.53 -1.53
N GLN A 113 5.73 9.32 -1.91
CA GLN A 113 4.50 8.83 -2.52
C GLN A 113 4.78 8.08 -3.83
N THR A 114 5.59 8.67 -4.70
CA THR A 114 6.01 8.06 -5.98
C THR A 114 6.90 6.83 -5.75
N VAL A 115 7.77 6.84 -4.75
CA VAL A 115 8.55 5.65 -4.34
C VAL A 115 7.63 4.52 -3.90
N CYS A 116 6.66 4.78 -3.02
CA CYS A 116 5.70 3.75 -2.57
C CYS A 116 4.94 3.17 -3.77
N SER A 117 4.43 4.04 -4.64
CA SER A 117 3.69 3.62 -5.83
C SER A 117 4.56 2.82 -6.81
N THR A 118 5.84 3.16 -6.95
CA THR A 118 6.81 2.42 -7.75
C THR A 118 7.06 1.03 -7.17
N ILE A 119 7.23 0.90 -5.86
CA ILE A 119 7.37 -0.40 -5.18
C ILE A 119 6.16 -1.30 -5.50
N GLY A 120 4.95 -0.76 -5.35
CA GLY A 120 3.72 -1.49 -5.67
C GLY A 120 3.64 -1.89 -7.15
N ALA A 121 4.01 -1.01 -8.07
CA ALA A 121 3.95 -1.25 -9.51
C ALA A 121 4.92 -2.35 -9.99
N PHE A 122 6.06 -2.52 -9.31
CA PHE A 122 7.06 -3.53 -9.62
C PHE A 122 7.06 -4.74 -8.65
N SER A 123 6.03 -4.89 -7.82
CA SER A 123 5.86 -6.02 -6.87
C SER A 123 6.12 -7.40 -7.49
N LYS A 124 5.56 -7.70 -8.67
CA LYS A 124 5.82 -8.96 -9.40
C LYS A 124 7.28 -9.15 -9.78
N TRP A 125 7.94 -8.08 -10.21
CA TRP A 125 9.36 -8.13 -10.51
C TRP A 125 10.18 -8.34 -9.22
N ILE A 126 9.80 -7.70 -8.12
CA ILE A 126 10.42 -7.89 -6.80
C ILE A 126 10.29 -9.34 -6.34
N ASP A 127 9.16 -10.01 -6.63
CA ASP A 127 9.00 -11.46 -6.40
C ASP A 127 9.87 -12.31 -7.33
N ALA A 128 10.04 -11.93 -8.59
CA ALA A 128 10.94 -12.64 -9.52
C ALA A 128 12.43 -12.36 -9.30
N ALA A 129 12.79 -11.30 -8.57
CA ALA A 129 14.17 -10.88 -8.37
C ALA A 129 15.01 -11.95 -7.65
N PRO A 130 16.31 -12.09 -7.99
CA PRO A 130 17.21 -13.07 -7.38
C PRO A 130 17.23 -12.99 -5.84
N ALA A 131 17.24 -14.13 -5.17
CA ALA A 131 17.18 -14.22 -3.71
C ALA A 131 18.40 -13.57 -3.02
N GLU A 132 19.52 -13.46 -3.74
CA GLU A 132 20.75 -12.82 -3.28
C GLU A 132 20.64 -11.29 -3.21
N LEU A 133 19.58 -10.69 -3.77
CA LEU A 133 19.33 -9.25 -3.73
C LEU A 133 18.40 -8.93 -2.54
N PRO A 134 18.91 -8.42 -1.41
CA PRO A 134 18.14 -8.22 -0.18
C PRO A 134 17.31 -6.93 -0.25
N ILE A 135 16.46 -6.77 -1.27
CA ILE A 135 15.66 -5.56 -1.47
C ILE A 135 14.38 -5.54 -0.64
N LEU A 136 13.76 -6.69 -0.37
CA LEU A 136 12.42 -6.72 0.21
C LEU A 136 12.32 -6.04 1.59
N PRO A 137 13.20 -6.30 2.59
CA PRO A 137 13.09 -5.64 3.90
C PRO A 137 13.21 -4.10 3.83
N PRO A 138 14.23 -3.52 3.15
CA PRO A 138 14.29 -2.07 2.96
C PRO A 138 13.06 -1.48 2.26
N LEU A 139 12.46 -2.19 1.30
CA LEU A 139 11.25 -1.72 0.64
C LEU A 139 10.04 -1.72 1.60
N VAL A 140 9.89 -2.75 2.44
CA VAL A 140 8.84 -2.79 3.48
C VAL A 140 9.03 -1.65 4.49
N ASP A 141 10.27 -1.33 4.88
CA ASP A 141 10.56 -0.19 5.76
C ASP A 141 10.15 1.15 5.14
N ILE A 142 10.34 1.33 3.82
CA ILE A 142 9.85 2.51 3.10
C ILE A 142 8.33 2.59 3.16
N LEU A 143 7.62 1.48 2.94
CA LEU A 143 6.16 1.46 2.99
C LEU A 143 5.64 1.79 4.40
N ASN A 144 6.30 1.26 5.43
CA ASN A 144 6.02 1.60 6.83
C ASN A 144 6.20 3.10 7.10
N LYS A 145 7.30 3.70 6.60
CA LYS A 145 7.51 5.15 6.67
C LYS A 145 6.44 5.93 5.89
N GLY A 146 6.07 5.47 4.70
CA GLY A 146 4.99 6.06 3.90
C GLY A 146 3.68 6.12 4.67
N MET A 147 3.29 5.03 5.33
CA MET A 147 2.09 4.95 6.17
C MET A 147 2.05 5.95 7.34
N SER A 148 3.19 6.46 7.79
CA SER A 148 3.28 7.41 8.93
C SER A 148 3.53 8.86 8.53
N THR A 149 3.78 9.15 7.24
CA THR A 149 4.23 10.47 6.79
C THR A 149 3.05 11.43 6.56
N SER A 150 2.13 11.09 5.66
CA SER A 150 0.94 11.87 5.31
C SER A 150 -0.18 10.96 4.81
N GLU A 151 -1.40 11.49 4.66
CA GLU A 151 -2.54 10.71 4.13
C GLU A 151 -2.28 10.24 2.68
N ASP A 152 -1.75 11.12 1.82
CA ASP A 152 -1.42 10.80 0.43
C ASP A 152 -0.35 9.71 0.30
N THR A 153 0.69 9.79 1.14
CA THR A 153 1.75 8.76 1.18
C THR A 153 1.26 7.47 1.81
N ALA A 154 0.36 7.55 2.80
CA ALA A 154 -0.23 6.38 3.44
C ALA A 154 -1.16 5.60 2.50
N ALA A 155 -1.95 6.29 1.67
CA ALA A 155 -2.77 5.64 0.65
C ALA A 155 -1.90 4.87 -0.35
N ALA A 156 -0.86 5.54 -0.91
CA ALA A 156 0.08 4.89 -1.83
C ALA A 156 0.82 3.71 -1.20
N ALA A 157 1.27 3.86 0.06
CA ALA A 157 1.96 2.81 0.78
C ALA A 157 1.07 1.61 1.11
N SER A 158 -0.21 1.84 1.43
CA SER A 158 -1.19 0.78 1.74
C SER A 158 -1.47 -0.10 0.52
N VAL A 159 -1.65 0.52 -0.65
CA VAL A 159 -1.82 -0.20 -1.93
C VAL A 159 -0.55 -0.97 -2.28
N ALA A 160 0.62 -0.36 -2.15
CA ALA A 160 1.89 -1.02 -2.43
C ALA A 160 2.17 -2.19 -1.47
N PHE A 161 1.83 -2.03 -0.19
CA PHE A 161 1.96 -3.08 0.82
C PHE A 161 1.09 -4.29 0.48
N LYS A 162 -0.13 -4.06 0.00
CA LYS A 162 -1.00 -5.13 -0.52
C LYS A 162 -0.32 -5.90 -1.64
N TYR A 163 0.12 -5.23 -2.71
CA TYR A 163 0.74 -5.93 -3.84
C TYR A 163 2.02 -6.67 -3.45
N ILE A 164 2.85 -6.08 -2.60
CA ILE A 164 4.04 -6.73 -2.07
C ILE A 164 3.66 -8.00 -1.28
N CYS A 165 2.66 -7.94 -0.40
CA CYS A 165 2.21 -9.13 0.34
C CYS A 165 1.62 -10.21 -0.58
N GLU A 166 0.84 -9.83 -1.60
CA GLU A 166 0.19 -10.75 -2.52
C GLU A 166 1.18 -11.45 -3.46
N ASP A 167 2.10 -10.70 -4.05
CA ASP A 167 3.07 -11.23 -5.02
C ASP A 167 4.26 -11.89 -4.30
N CYS A 168 4.82 -11.25 -3.25
CA CYS A 168 6.01 -11.75 -2.54
C CYS A 168 5.70 -12.68 -1.36
N ARG A 169 4.47 -13.22 -1.24
CA ARG A 169 4.04 -14.07 -0.10
C ARG A 169 5.01 -15.20 0.26
N GLY A 170 5.63 -15.83 -0.74
CA GLY A 170 6.59 -16.91 -0.54
C GLY A 170 7.91 -16.45 0.09
N LYS A 171 8.24 -15.16 -0.02
CA LYS A 171 9.47 -14.55 0.52
C LYS A 171 9.33 -14.04 1.95
N PHE A 172 8.11 -14.02 2.51
CA PHE A 172 7.84 -13.56 3.87
C PHE A 172 7.98 -14.64 4.96
N SER A 173 8.39 -15.86 4.59
CA SER A 173 8.65 -16.92 5.56
C SER A 173 9.72 -16.48 6.57
N GLY A 174 9.32 -16.25 7.82
CA GLY A 174 10.21 -15.77 8.90
C GLY A 174 10.10 -14.28 9.23
N SER A 175 9.29 -13.50 8.51
CA SER A 175 9.05 -12.07 8.80
C SER A 175 7.57 -11.73 9.08
N LEU A 176 6.75 -12.75 9.34
CA LEU A 176 5.31 -12.60 9.58
C LEU A 176 5.01 -11.68 10.77
N ASP A 177 5.80 -11.76 11.85
CA ASP A 177 5.62 -10.91 13.04
C ASP A 177 5.70 -9.42 12.70
N GLY A 178 6.62 -9.04 11.81
CA GLY A 178 6.74 -7.66 11.33
C GLY A 178 5.51 -7.21 10.53
N LEU A 179 4.97 -8.09 9.68
CA LEU A 179 3.75 -7.82 8.93
C LEU A 179 2.54 -7.65 9.86
N PHE A 180 2.39 -8.51 10.86
CA PHE A 180 1.33 -8.40 11.87
C PHE A 180 1.47 -7.12 12.70
N GLN A 181 2.69 -6.70 13.02
CA GLN A 181 2.92 -5.44 13.73
C GLN A 181 2.47 -4.24 12.89
N ILE A 182 2.83 -4.19 11.61
CA ILE A 182 2.40 -3.13 10.68
C ILE A 182 0.87 -3.09 10.59
N TYR A 183 0.24 -4.25 10.43
CA TYR A 183 -1.21 -4.40 10.41
C TYR A 183 -1.85 -3.89 11.70
N HIS A 184 -1.36 -4.32 12.86
CA HIS A 184 -1.93 -3.93 14.15
C HIS A 184 -1.91 -2.42 14.35
N VAL A 185 -0.80 -1.75 14.02
CA VAL A 185 -0.67 -0.28 14.08
C VAL A 185 -1.70 0.38 13.16
N ALA A 186 -1.86 -0.10 11.93
CA ALA A 186 -2.81 0.47 10.97
C ALA A 186 -4.29 0.30 11.39
N ILE A 187 -4.65 -0.85 11.96
CA ILE A 187 -6.05 -1.16 12.30
C ILE A 187 -6.47 -0.53 13.63
N SER A 188 -5.57 -0.52 14.62
CA SER A 188 -5.84 0.07 15.94
C SER A 188 -5.82 1.61 15.94
N GLY A 189 -5.19 2.22 14.93
CA GLY A 189 -4.95 3.67 14.90
C GLY A 189 -3.90 4.14 15.92
N VAL A 190 -3.26 3.22 16.64
CA VAL A 190 -2.22 3.50 17.64
C VAL A 190 -0.86 3.28 17.01
N GLY A 191 -0.02 4.33 16.99
CA GLY A 191 1.35 4.26 16.44
C GLY A 191 1.66 5.26 15.32
N GLY A 192 0.79 6.24 15.10
CA GLY A 192 1.10 7.43 14.30
C GLY A 192 0.89 7.29 12.79
N TYR A 193 0.37 6.16 12.32
CA TYR A 193 -0.02 5.99 10.93
C TYR A 193 -1.14 6.99 10.54
N LYS A 194 -1.09 7.43 9.28
CA LYS A 194 -2.06 8.32 8.63
C LYS A 194 -2.97 7.56 7.67
N VAL A 195 -3.08 6.24 7.86
CA VAL A 195 -3.89 5.33 7.04
C VAL A 195 -5.36 5.57 7.33
N SER A 196 -6.14 5.88 6.30
CA SER A 196 -7.59 6.06 6.41
C SER A 196 -8.30 4.73 6.69
N SER A 197 -9.58 4.79 7.10
CA SER A 197 -10.39 3.58 7.25
C SER A 197 -10.53 2.80 5.93
N GLU A 198 -10.61 3.50 4.80
CA GLU A 198 -10.72 2.92 3.46
C GLU A 198 -9.42 2.23 3.06
N ASP A 199 -8.29 2.95 3.17
CA ASP A 199 -6.97 2.40 2.82
C ASP A 199 -6.57 1.21 3.70
N SER A 200 -7.04 1.18 4.95
CA SER A 200 -6.77 0.08 5.87
C SER A 200 -7.28 -1.28 5.36
N LEU A 201 -8.29 -1.30 4.48
CA LEU A 201 -8.79 -2.53 3.86
C LEU A 201 -7.73 -3.19 2.98
N HIS A 202 -6.81 -2.43 2.38
CA HIS A 202 -5.70 -2.99 1.62
C HIS A 202 -4.79 -3.84 2.50
N LEU A 203 -4.51 -3.42 3.75
CA LEU A 203 -3.70 -4.20 4.68
C LEU A 203 -4.44 -5.44 5.19
N VAL A 204 -5.76 -5.35 5.36
CA VAL A 204 -6.61 -6.49 5.73
C VAL A 204 -6.59 -7.55 4.65
N GLU A 205 -6.80 -7.16 3.40
CA GLU A 205 -6.76 -8.04 2.24
C GLU A 205 -5.37 -8.68 2.09
N ALA A 206 -4.31 -7.87 2.18
CA ALA A 206 -2.92 -8.29 2.13
C ALA A 206 -2.63 -9.45 3.09
N LEU A 207 -2.92 -9.27 4.38
CA LEU A 207 -2.61 -10.31 5.37
C LEU A 207 -3.55 -11.51 5.25
N SER A 208 -4.78 -11.33 4.80
CA SER A 208 -5.71 -12.44 4.53
C SER A 208 -5.18 -13.36 3.44
N VAL A 209 -4.59 -12.79 2.38
CA VAL A 209 -3.92 -13.55 1.31
C VAL A 209 -2.68 -14.25 1.83
N VAL A 210 -1.84 -13.58 2.63
CA VAL A 210 -0.65 -14.20 3.24
C VAL A 210 -1.05 -15.39 4.12
N ILE A 211 -2.07 -15.26 4.96
CA ILE A 211 -2.58 -16.34 5.83
C ILE A 211 -2.99 -17.58 5.04
N THR A 212 -3.58 -17.39 3.86
CA THR A 212 -4.00 -18.50 2.99
C THR A 212 -2.83 -19.39 2.55
N THR A 213 -1.59 -18.87 2.57
CA THR A 213 -0.39 -19.63 2.22
C THR A 213 0.26 -20.36 3.39
N LEU A 214 -0.20 -20.13 4.61
CA LEU A 214 0.37 -20.75 5.80
C LEU A 214 -0.14 -22.19 5.99
N PRO A 215 0.66 -23.07 6.60
CA PRO A 215 0.16 -24.37 7.08
C PRO A 215 -1.04 -24.17 8.02
N GLN A 216 -2.00 -25.10 7.99
CA GLN A 216 -3.30 -24.96 8.68
C GLN A 216 -3.17 -24.59 10.17
N ASP A 217 -2.22 -25.19 10.89
CA ASP A 217 -1.98 -24.89 12.32
C ASP A 217 -1.51 -23.44 12.55
N HIS A 218 -0.66 -22.91 11.68
CA HIS A 218 -0.20 -21.52 11.74
C HIS A 218 -1.28 -20.55 11.25
N ALA A 219 -2.06 -20.94 10.25
CA ALA A 219 -3.13 -20.13 9.69
C ALA A 219 -4.21 -19.80 10.72
N ARG A 220 -4.58 -20.75 11.59
CA ARG A 220 -5.52 -20.52 12.71
C ARG A 220 -5.06 -19.37 13.60
N ARG A 221 -3.84 -19.47 14.11
CA ARG A 221 -3.26 -18.45 15.01
C ARG A 221 -3.12 -17.11 14.30
N ALA A 222 -2.69 -17.11 13.05
CA ALA A 222 -2.54 -15.91 12.25
C ALA A 222 -3.89 -15.22 11.99
N LEU A 223 -4.94 -15.99 11.72
CA LEU A 223 -6.30 -15.47 11.58
C LEU A 223 -6.79 -14.81 12.87
N GLU A 224 -6.57 -15.44 14.01
CA GLU A 224 -6.90 -14.85 15.31
C GLU A 224 -6.15 -13.52 15.53
N LEU A 225 -4.85 -13.45 15.21
CA LEU A 225 -4.05 -12.24 15.37
C LEU A 225 -4.59 -11.05 14.57
N ILE A 226 -5.11 -11.28 13.36
CA ILE A 226 -5.67 -10.20 12.54
C ILE A 226 -7.12 -9.86 12.91
N CYS A 227 -7.92 -10.83 13.37
CA CYS A 227 -9.28 -10.55 13.84
C CYS A 227 -9.30 -9.80 15.18
N MET A 228 -8.36 -10.09 16.09
CA MET A 228 -8.35 -9.55 17.46
C MET A 228 -8.42 -8.01 17.56
N PRO A 229 -7.60 -7.20 16.86
CA PRO A 229 -7.70 -5.74 16.98
C PRO A 229 -9.07 -5.22 16.54
N ILE A 230 -9.71 -5.87 15.57
CA ILE A 230 -11.05 -5.50 15.10
C ILE A 230 -12.11 -5.85 16.16
N ILE A 231 -12.03 -7.06 16.70
CA ILE A 231 -12.96 -7.55 17.72
C ILE A 231 -12.85 -6.75 19.01
N ASN A 232 -11.64 -6.38 19.42
CA ASN A 232 -11.41 -5.54 20.59
C ASN A 232 -12.09 -4.18 20.43
N SER A 233 -11.96 -3.52 19.28
CA SER A 233 -12.64 -2.24 19.02
C SER A 233 -14.17 -2.38 19.08
N LEU A 234 -14.73 -3.45 18.52
CA LEU A 234 -16.17 -3.72 18.61
C LEU A 234 -16.62 -3.99 20.05
N GLN A 235 -15.84 -4.73 20.82
CA GLN A 235 -16.13 -5.03 22.23
C GLN A 235 -16.04 -3.77 23.09
N GLU A 236 -15.08 -2.88 22.86
CA GLU A 236 -15.00 -1.58 23.53
C GLU A 236 -16.25 -0.73 23.29
N ILE A 237 -16.77 -0.73 22.06
CA ILE A 237 -18.04 -0.05 21.72
C ILE A 237 -19.21 -0.68 22.48
N ILE A 238 -19.30 -2.01 22.53
CA ILE A 238 -20.36 -2.72 23.27
C ILE A 238 -20.29 -2.43 24.77
N GLN A 239 -19.08 -2.36 25.34
CA GLN A 239 -18.86 -2.12 26.78
C GLN A 239 -19.27 -0.71 27.23
N GLN A 240 -19.49 0.23 26.32
CA GLN A 240 -20.07 1.54 26.64
C GLN A 240 -21.55 1.48 27.03
N GLY A 241 -22.19 0.31 26.85
CA GLY A 241 -23.57 0.04 27.26
C GLY A 241 -24.58 0.16 26.12
N GLU A 242 -25.76 -0.44 26.32
CA GLU A 242 -26.79 -0.60 25.29
C GLU A 242 -27.25 0.75 24.71
N SER A 243 -27.49 1.75 25.56
CA SER A 243 -27.94 3.08 25.11
C SER A 243 -26.87 3.79 24.27
N ALA A 244 -25.59 3.62 24.60
CA ALA A 244 -24.48 4.17 23.83
C ALA A 244 -24.39 3.48 22.47
N LEU A 245 -24.44 2.14 22.44
CA LEU A 245 -24.40 1.33 21.22
C LEU A 245 -25.50 1.73 20.22
N GLN A 246 -26.71 2.04 20.69
CA GLN A 246 -27.81 2.52 19.84
C GLN A 246 -27.54 3.89 19.21
N GLN A 247 -26.66 4.72 19.79
CA GLN A 247 -26.36 6.07 19.30
C GLN A 247 -25.08 6.14 18.47
N VAL A 248 -24.26 5.08 18.46
CA VAL A 248 -23.01 5.04 17.67
C VAL A 248 -23.31 5.29 16.18
N PRO A 249 -22.55 6.17 15.50
CA PRO A 249 -22.68 6.31 14.05
C PRO A 249 -22.41 4.98 13.34
N ALA A 250 -23.28 4.57 12.41
CA ALA A 250 -23.17 3.29 11.69
C ALA A 250 -21.76 3.03 11.15
N ARG A 251 -21.14 4.07 10.57
CA ARG A 251 -19.77 4.02 10.02
C ARG A 251 -18.69 3.52 11.00
N HIS A 252 -18.87 3.74 12.31
CA HIS A 252 -17.92 3.26 13.32
C HIS A 252 -18.08 1.76 13.60
N LEU A 253 -19.22 1.17 13.28
CA LEU A 253 -19.45 -0.28 13.35
C LEU A 253 -19.07 -0.93 12.01
N THR A 254 -19.58 -0.38 10.89
CA THR A 254 -19.41 -0.97 9.56
C THR A 254 -17.95 -1.07 9.18
N VAL A 255 -17.10 -0.09 9.52
CA VAL A 255 -15.65 -0.20 9.25
C VAL A 255 -15.03 -1.48 9.83
N HIS A 256 -15.45 -1.93 11.01
CA HIS A 256 -14.93 -3.15 11.62
C HIS A 256 -15.60 -4.40 11.04
N ILE A 257 -16.89 -4.33 10.75
CA ILE A 257 -17.65 -5.42 10.12
C ILE A 257 -17.12 -5.70 8.71
N ASP A 258 -16.87 -4.65 7.92
CA ASP A 258 -16.29 -4.71 6.57
C ASP A 258 -14.89 -5.34 6.60
N ARG A 259 -14.07 -4.98 7.60
CA ARG A 259 -12.75 -5.60 7.79
C ARG A 259 -12.89 -7.10 8.08
N LEU A 260 -13.78 -7.52 8.99
CA LEU A 260 -14.02 -8.96 9.26
C LEU A 260 -14.55 -9.69 8.01
N SER A 261 -15.49 -9.09 7.30
CA SER A 261 -16.05 -9.61 6.05
C SER A 261 -14.94 -9.81 5.00
N THR A 262 -14.06 -8.82 4.87
CA THR A 262 -12.88 -8.88 3.97
C THR A 262 -11.94 -10.02 4.36
N ILE A 263 -11.67 -10.21 5.66
CA ILE A 263 -10.84 -11.32 6.15
C ILE A 263 -11.45 -12.66 5.77
N PHE A 264 -12.70 -12.89 6.16
CA PHE A 264 -13.35 -14.18 5.96
C PHE A 264 -13.60 -14.50 4.48
N SER A 265 -13.76 -13.47 3.64
CA SER A 265 -13.89 -13.63 2.18
C SER A 265 -12.56 -13.98 1.51
N ASN A 266 -11.43 -13.50 2.02
CA ASN A 266 -10.12 -13.67 1.37
C ASN A 266 -9.32 -14.86 1.90
N VAL A 267 -9.51 -15.27 3.16
CA VAL A 267 -8.84 -16.46 3.71
C VAL A 267 -9.46 -17.74 3.12
N LYS A 268 -8.74 -18.43 2.23
CA LYS A 268 -9.26 -19.62 1.51
C LYS A 268 -9.08 -20.92 2.28
N LEU A 269 -9.41 -20.91 3.58
CA LEU A 269 -9.31 -22.05 4.50
C LEU A 269 -10.64 -22.24 5.24
N PRO A 270 -11.62 -22.97 4.67
CA PRO A 270 -13.00 -22.98 5.15
C PRO A 270 -13.17 -23.40 6.61
N GLU A 271 -12.45 -24.43 7.08
CA GLU A 271 -12.53 -24.88 8.47
C GLU A 271 -12.02 -23.81 9.44
N VAL A 272 -10.88 -23.19 9.11
CA VAL A 272 -10.26 -22.13 9.92
C VAL A 272 -11.16 -20.89 9.99
N VAL A 273 -11.77 -20.52 8.86
CA VAL A 273 -12.73 -19.41 8.79
C VAL A 273 -14.01 -19.73 9.57
N ALA A 274 -14.56 -20.94 9.43
CA ALA A 274 -15.77 -21.34 10.15
C ALA A 274 -15.57 -21.34 11.68
N GLU A 275 -14.42 -21.82 12.15
CA GLU A 275 -14.02 -21.74 13.57
C GLU A 275 -13.98 -20.28 14.05
N ALA A 276 -13.33 -19.38 13.29
CA ALA A 276 -13.25 -17.96 13.64
C ALA A 276 -14.62 -17.26 13.62
N VAL A 277 -15.45 -17.52 12.61
CA VAL A 277 -16.81 -16.98 12.53
C VAL A 277 -17.62 -17.41 13.75
N ASN A 278 -17.62 -18.70 14.10
CA ASN A 278 -18.33 -19.19 15.28
C ASN A 278 -17.82 -18.54 16.58
N ARG A 279 -16.50 -18.34 16.69
CA ARG A 279 -15.87 -17.69 17.85
C ARG A 279 -16.29 -16.23 18.02
N TYR A 280 -16.37 -15.49 16.92
CA TYR A 280 -16.64 -14.05 16.96
C TYR A 280 -18.11 -13.66 16.74
N TRP A 281 -18.94 -14.62 16.32
CA TRP A 281 -20.38 -14.45 16.13
C TRP A 281 -21.10 -13.83 17.34
N PRO A 282 -20.81 -14.19 18.61
CA PRO A 282 -21.48 -13.56 19.75
C PRO A 282 -21.32 -12.03 19.79
N THR A 283 -20.14 -11.51 19.44
CA THR A 283 -19.88 -10.06 19.38
C THR A 283 -20.74 -9.40 18.30
N LEU A 284 -20.77 -9.99 17.10
CA LEU A 284 -21.57 -9.49 15.98
C LEU A 284 -23.07 -9.57 16.28
N LYS A 285 -23.52 -10.67 16.89
CA LYS A 285 -24.91 -10.86 17.28
C LYS A 285 -25.40 -9.78 18.24
N ILE A 286 -24.59 -9.41 19.25
CA ILE A 286 -24.96 -8.32 20.17
C ILE A 286 -25.20 -7.03 19.38
N ILE A 287 -24.31 -6.69 18.43
CA ILE A 287 -24.45 -5.50 17.60
C ILE A 287 -25.73 -5.58 16.76
N PHE A 288 -25.95 -6.69 16.05
CA PHE A 288 -27.13 -6.86 15.19
C PHE A 288 -28.45 -6.86 15.97
N ASP A 289 -28.49 -7.45 17.16
CA ASP A 289 -29.70 -7.44 17.99
C ASP A 289 -30.04 -6.00 18.45
N HIS A 290 -29.04 -5.18 18.79
CA HIS A 290 -29.26 -3.79 19.26
C HIS A 290 -29.38 -2.78 18.11
N ARG A 291 -28.90 -3.12 16.91
CA ARG A 291 -28.86 -2.27 15.71
C ARG A 291 -29.74 -2.79 14.58
N ALA A 292 -30.67 -3.70 14.86
CA ALA A 292 -31.55 -4.30 13.85
C ALA A 292 -32.36 -3.28 13.01
N TRP A 293 -32.54 -2.06 13.52
CA TRP A 293 -33.21 -0.96 12.82
C TRP A 293 -32.32 -0.20 11.82
N ASP A 294 -30.99 -0.33 11.93
CA ASP A 294 -30.02 0.39 11.11
C ASP A 294 -29.60 -0.47 9.91
N THR A 295 -30.24 -0.23 8.77
CA THR A 295 -30.02 -1.01 7.54
C THR A 295 -28.56 -1.04 7.13
N ARG A 296 -27.82 0.05 7.31
CA ARG A 296 -26.41 0.12 6.92
C ARG A 296 -25.51 -0.77 7.77
N THR A 297 -25.87 -0.98 9.04
CA THR A 297 -25.13 -1.90 9.92
C THR A 297 -25.50 -3.37 9.62
N MET A 298 -26.68 -3.61 9.06
CA MET A 298 -27.20 -4.95 8.77
C MET A 298 -26.85 -5.49 7.37
N GLU A 299 -26.61 -4.59 6.41
CA GLU A 299 -26.04 -4.90 5.08
C GLU A 299 -24.60 -5.40 5.19
#